data_AF-J0WR53-F1
#
_entry.id   AF-J0WR53-F1
#
_cell.length_a   1.000
_cell.length_b   1.000
_cell.length_c   1.000
_cell.angle_alpha   90.00
_cell.angle_beta   90.00
_cell.angle_gamma   90.00
#
_symmetry.space_group_name_H-M   'P 1'
#
loop_
_entity.id
_entity.type
_entity.pdbx_description
1 polymer ?
#
loop_
_entity_poly.entity_id
_entity_poly.type
_entity_poly.pdbx_seq_one_letter_code
_entity_poly.pdbx_strand_id
1 'polypeptide(L)'
;MLPPPRSLIFGPFPVGGRCVLVKIHLLDHLKNVLMPQLADPQKPTFCPICFQLYVGLLLLPDFKDALSHLLVDRHDFFDACIAFLVVQRAMFDLPALRKQLDKNKAHCATSDWHYFTRQLSDDSLATVLCAVFTFLTTGICNIKNKGWFRSKARKGTWPTAPEQLLPRGPLLSTAAYVFWCRALISPYAVPVLGGLLEVVRTDVLPHLLVSPQKDHLMEALIVMLSGDENVGSPALWERRVEGLLPQQTAASLIYVILNGHGARADEMAVLYSGHEHALYPALITLLDSDVVDDEQHLLAVATIATLVHGCLGHPKSTLHKRMLWYLSKLNLPEDVTVDVQIVFTILYHQARAKGCASFGCSGAGRQACGRCKFVQYCGRDCQREDWKNGREALEISVSHKMLCPVLCRLFDAGAQVEGKTIRQFIDTYRGAGVSDADTKVIISWGIAARLVPETMLREAFGIVSS
;
A
#
# COMPACT_ATOMS: atom_id res chain seq x y z
N MET A 1 35.38 5.95 -8.55
CA MET A 1 35.91 5.34 -7.32
C MET A 1 35.03 5.80 -6.18
N LEU A 2 34.32 4.88 -5.53
CA LEU A 2 33.49 5.22 -4.36
C LEU A 2 34.42 5.48 -3.16
N PRO A 3 34.05 6.38 -2.24
CA PRO A 3 34.82 6.60 -1.01
C PRO A 3 34.94 5.29 -0.22
N PRO A 4 36.05 5.08 0.52
CA PRO A 4 36.21 3.89 1.33
C PRO A 4 35.06 3.78 2.35
N PRO A 5 34.53 2.57 2.58
CA PRO A 5 33.41 2.34 3.50
C PRO A 5 33.75 2.88 4.89
N ARG A 6 32.86 3.72 5.42
CA ARG A 6 33.00 4.30 6.77
C ARG A 6 32.91 3.18 7.79
N SER A 7 33.91 3.12 8.66
CA SER A 7 33.88 2.25 9.82
C SER A 7 33.25 2.96 11.00
N LEU A 8 32.30 2.30 11.66
CA LEU A 8 31.83 2.75 12.97
C LEU A 8 32.91 2.52 14.01
N ILE A 9 33.24 3.56 14.76
CA ILE A 9 33.98 3.47 16.01
C ILE A 9 32.97 3.76 17.10
N PHE A 10 32.51 2.72 17.79
CA PHE A 10 31.74 2.93 19.01
C PHE A 10 32.69 3.45 20.09
N GLY A 11 32.22 4.43 20.88
CA GLY A 11 33.02 5.09 21.91
C GLY A 11 33.60 4.14 22.97
N PRO A 12 34.43 4.61 23.90
CA PRO A 12 35.06 3.77 24.90
C PRO A 12 34.05 2.97 25.76
N PHE A 13 34.07 1.63 25.69
CA PHE A 13 33.26 0.75 26.58
C PHE A 13 34.09 0.25 27.74
N PRO A 14 33.69 0.44 29.00
CA PRO A 14 34.31 -0.23 30.13
C PRO A 14 33.89 -1.71 30.13
N VAL A 15 34.67 -2.56 29.47
CA VAL A 15 34.59 -4.03 29.66
C VAL A 15 35.77 -4.41 30.53
N GLY A 16 35.51 -4.71 31.81
CA GLY A 16 36.59 -5.01 32.78
C GLY A 16 37.57 -3.85 33.01
N GLY A 17 37.11 -2.60 32.92
CA GLY A 17 37.93 -1.40 33.15
C GLY A 17 38.80 -0.95 31.97
N ARG A 18 38.71 -1.60 30.79
CA ARG A 18 39.42 -1.16 29.57
C ARG A 18 38.43 -0.71 28.51
N CYS A 19 38.71 0.44 27.91
CA CYS A 19 37.96 1.00 26.78
C CYS A 19 38.32 0.27 25.48
N VAL A 20 37.40 -0.53 24.95
CA VAL A 20 37.60 -1.21 23.66
C VAL A 20 36.85 -0.45 22.57
N LEU A 21 37.58 0.02 21.55
CA LEU A 21 37.00 0.54 20.32
C LEU A 21 36.71 -0.63 19.38
N VAL A 22 35.44 -0.85 19.09
CA VAL A 22 35.02 -1.87 18.12
C VAL A 22 34.82 -1.20 16.78
N LYS A 23 35.62 -1.63 15.78
CA LYS A 23 35.48 -1.20 14.38
C LYS A 23 34.61 -2.21 13.63
N ILE A 24 33.38 -1.84 13.29
CA ILE A 24 32.49 -2.69 12.48
C ILE A 24 32.52 -2.22 11.03
N HIS A 25 32.81 -3.15 10.12
CA HIS A 25 32.60 -2.96 8.70
C HIS A 25 31.25 -3.56 8.29
N LEU A 26 30.22 -2.72 8.16
CA LEU A 26 28.82 -3.16 8.03
C LEU A 26 28.59 -4.12 6.84
N LEU A 27 29.25 -3.88 5.70
CA LEU A 27 29.09 -4.73 4.51
C LEU A 27 29.75 -6.10 4.66
N ASP A 28 30.89 -6.16 5.39
CA ASP A 28 31.58 -7.43 5.63
C ASP A 28 30.84 -8.24 6.69
N HIS A 29 30.35 -7.57 7.74
CA HIS A 29 29.52 -8.21 8.75
C HIS A 29 28.25 -8.81 8.13
N LEU A 30 27.59 -8.08 7.23
CA LEU A 30 26.46 -8.60 6.47
C LEU A 30 26.81 -9.86 5.71
N LYS A 31 27.88 -9.79 4.91
CA LYS A 31 28.28 -10.87 4.00
C LYS A 31 28.69 -12.12 4.75
N ASN A 32 29.51 -11.96 5.78
CA ASN A 32 30.23 -13.06 6.41
C ASN A 32 29.51 -13.60 7.64
N VAL A 33 28.56 -12.84 8.22
CA VAL A 33 27.86 -13.23 9.45
C VAL A 33 26.35 -13.33 9.23
N LEU A 34 25.68 -12.24 8.87
CA LEU A 34 24.22 -12.21 8.85
C LEU A 34 23.62 -13.03 7.70
N MET A 35 24.18 -12.95 6.50
CA MET A 35 23.67 -13.65 5.33
C MET A 35 23.63 -15.18 5.51
N PRO A 36 24.72 -15.86 5.94
CA PRO A 36 24.67 -17.29 6.24
C PRO A 36 23.62 -17.65 7.31
N GLN A 37 23.42 -16.79 8.30
CA GLN A 37 22.49 -17.03 9.41
C GLN A 37 21.02 -16.82 9.03
N LEU A 38 20.76 -16.08 7.95
CA LEU A 38 19.44 -15.86 7.34
C LEU A 38 19.12 -16.85 6.21
N ALA A 39 20.07 -17.68 5.80
CA ALA A 39 19.92 -18.56 4.64
C ALA A 39 18.79 -19.59 4.80
N ASP A 40 18.54 -20.07 6.02
CA ASP A 40 17.39 -20.93 6.34
C ASP A 40 16.28 -20.09 7.00
N PRO A 41 15.23 -19.69 6.25
CA PRO A 41 14.13 -18.91 6.81
C PRO A 41 13.28 -19.70 7.82
N GLN A 42 13.32 -21.04 7.81
CA GLN A 42 12.60 -21.87 8.78
C GLN A 42 13.35 -21.96 10.11
N LYS A 43 14.68 -22.02 10.07
CA LYS A 43 15.56 -22.17 11.24
C LYS A 43 16.64 -21.10 11.26
N PRO A 44 16.29 -19.82 11.45
CA PRO A 44 17.27 -18.75 11.51
C PRO A 44 18.25 -18.96 12.67
N THR A 45 19.53 -18.69 12.44
CA THR A 45 20.59 -18.86 13.45
C THR A 45 21.19 -17.54 13.92
N PHE A 46 20.67 -16.39 13.48
CA PHE A 46 21.16 -15.08 13.89
C PHE A 46 20.61 -14.68 15.26
N CYS A 47 21.36 -13.82 15.95
CA CYS A 47 20.88 -13.16 17.15
C CYS A 47 19.88 -12.05 16.79
N PRO A 48 18.65 -12.07 17.34
CA PRO A 48 17.62 -11.08 17.02
C PRO A 48 18.03 -9.64 17.37
N ILE A 49 18.75 -9.47 18.49
CA ILE A 49 19.21 -8.16 18.97
C ILE A 49 20.30 -7.59 18.07
N CYS A 50 21.29 -8.40 17.69
CA CYS A 50 22.34 -7.98 16.76
C CYS A 50 21.78 -7.62 15.39
N PHE A 51 20.78 -8.38 14.91
CA PHE A 51 20.11 -8.09 13.65
C PHE A 51 19.35 -6.75 13.69
N GLN A 52 18.58 -6.48 14.75
CA GLN A 52 17.93 -5.18 14.94
C GLN A 52 18.94 -4.04 15.03
N LEU A 53 20.04 -4.21 15.79
CA LEU A 53 21.10 -3.20 15.88
C LEU A 53 21.69 -2.92 14.49
N TYR A 54 21.98 -3.97 13.72
CA TYR A 54 22.52 -3.84 12.37
C TYR A 54 21.58 -3.06 11.45
N VAL A 55 20.29 -3.41 11.44
CA VAL A 55 19.28 -2.68 10.66
C VAL A 55 19.18 -1.23 11.13
N GLY A 56 19.12 -0.98 12.44
CA GLY A 56 19.08 0.36 13.01
C GLY A 56 20.26 1.23 12.54
N LEU A 57 21.48 0.68 12.54
CA LEU A 57 22.66 1.37 12.04
C LEU A 57 22.57 1.69 10.54
N LEU A 58 22.08 0.75 9.72
CA LEU A 58 21.91 0.98 8.28
C LEU A 58 20.91 2.10 7.95
N LEU A 59 19.94 2.32 8.84
CA LEU A 59 18.89 3.32 8.65
C LEU A 59 19.26 4.70 9.19
N LEU A 60 20.38 4.83 9.92
CA LEU A 60 20.87 6.13 10.34
C LEU A 60 21.31 6.98 9.12
N PRO A 61 21.09 8.31 9.15
CA PRO A 61 21.47 9.20 8.04
C PRO A 61 22.92 9.06 7.58
N ASP A 62 23.85 8.82 8.51
CA ASP A 62 25.28 8.66 8.22
C ASP A 62 25.62 7.41 7.40
N PHE A 63 24.70 6.45 7.30
CA PHE A 63 24.86 5.19 6.55
C PHE A 63 23.99 5.11 5.29
N LYS A 64 23.40 6.23 4.85
CA LYS A 64 22.61 6.29 3.62
C LYS A 64 23.34 5.74 2.38
N ASP A 65 24.65 5.96 2.29
CA ASP A 65 25.48 5.42 1.21
C ASP A 65 25.61 3.89 1.29
N ALA A 66 25.74 3.33 2.50
CA ALA A 66 25.78 1.89 2.71
C ALA A 66 24.44 1.25 2.32
N LEU A 67 23.31 1.84 2.74
CA LEU A 67 21.99 1.38 2.32
C LEU A 67 21.82 1.46 0.79
N SER A 68 22.26 2.55 0.17
CA SER A 68 22.23 2.70 -1.29
C SER A 68 23.05 1.64 -2.00
N HIS A 69 24.22 1.29 -1.46
CA HIS A 69 25.05 0.20 -1.96
C HIS A 69 24.37 -1.16 -1.78
N LEU A 70 23.71 -1.42 -0.65
CA LEU A 70 22.96 -2.66 -0.44
C LEU A 70 21.82 -2.81 -1.45
N LEU A 71 21.09 -1.73 -1.71
CA LEU A 71 20.01 -1.71 -2.69
C LEU A 71 20.47 -2.00 -4.12
N VAL A 72 21.73 -1.78 -4.47
CA VAL A 72 22.24 -1.99 -5.85
C VAL A 72 23.05 -3.27 -5.99
N ASP A 73 23.83 -3.63 -4.98
CA ASP A 73 24.82 -4.70 -5.09
C ASP A 73 24.49 -5.92 -4.23
N ARG A 74 23.56 -5.82 -3.26
CA ARG A 74 23.23 -6.89 -2.30
C ARG A 74 21.73 -7.20 -2.22
N HIS A 75 21.15 -7.48 -3.40
CA HIS A 75 19.75 -7.93 -3.50
C HIS A 75 19.50 -9.21 -2.69
N ASP A 76 20.51 -10.08 -2.59
CA ASP A 76 20.51 -11.33 -1.81
C ASP A 76 20.06 -11.11 -0.36
N PHE A 77 20.43 -9.98 0.25
CA PHE A 77 20.03 -9.68 1.62
C PHE A 77 18.54 -9.34 1.74
N PHE A 78 18.02 -8.52 0.84
CA PHE A 78 16.58 -8.21 0.80
C PHE A 78 15.76 -9.46 0.44
N ASP A 79 16.25 -10.27 -0.51
CA ASP A 79 15.62 -11.52 -0.91
C ASP A 79 15.56 -12.52 0.26
N ALA A 80 16.62 -12.61 1.09
CA ALA A 80 16.62 -13.42 2.31
C ALA A 80 15.63 -12.90 3.36
N CYS A 81 15.53 -11.58 3.54
CA CYS A 81 14.52 -10.96 4.41
C CYS A 81 13.09 -11.26 3.93
N ILE A 82 12.82 -11.17 2.61
CA ILE A 82 11.53 -11.54 2.04
C ILE A 82 11.27 -13.03 2.23
N ALA A 83 12.25 -13.90 1.97
CA ALA A 83 12.13 -15.34 2.16
C ALA A 83 11.76 -15.71 3.61
N PHE A 84 12.34 -15.01 4.59
CA PHE A 84 11.99 -15.17 6.01
C PHE A 84 10.52 -14.82 6.31
N LEU A 85 9.97 -13.80 5.66
CA LEU A 85 8.57 -13.40 5.83
C LEU A 85 7.60 -14.30 5.07
N VAL A 86 7.94 -14.73 3.86
CA VAL A 86 7.01 -15.47 2.99
C VAL A 86 7.06 -16.98 3.20
N VAL A 87 7.94 -17.49 4.06
CA VAL A 87 7.91 -18.90 4.47
C VAL A 87 6.57 -19.22 5.12
N GLN A 88 6.01 -20.38 4.79
CA GLN A 88 4.70 -20.78 5.31
C GLN A 88 4.80 -20.98 6.81
N ARG A 89 3.94 -20.30 7.56
CA ARG A 89 3.82 -20.43 9.00
C ARG A 89 2.36 -20.49 9.39
N ALA A 90 2.10 -21.22 10.46
CA ALA A 90 0.85 -21.19 11.20
C ALA A 90 1.08 -20.57 12.59
N MET A 91 0.00 -20.19 13.27
CA MET A 91 0.08 -19.61 14.61
C MET A 91 0.79 -20.54 15.62
N PHE A 92 0.63 -21.87 15.45
CA PHE A 92 1.28 -22.86 16.31
C PHE A 92 2.80 -23.01 16.07
N ASP A 93 3.34 -22.49 14.96
CA ASP A 93 4.78 -22.51 14.69
C ASP A 93 5.53 -21.39 15.44
N LEU A 94 4.82 -20.32 15.81
CA LEU A 94 5.42 -19.12 16.38
C LEU A 94 6.14 -19.37 17.72
N PRO A 95 5.63 -20.18 18.66
CA PRO A 95 6.36 -20.51 19.88
C PRO A 95 7.70 -21.21 19.63
N ALA A 96 7.76 -22.12 18.64
CA ALA A 96 9.00 -22.81 18.29
C ALA A 96 10.03 -21.85 17.69
N LEU A 97 9.59 -20.97 16.79
CA LEU A 97 10.43 -19.92 16.22
C LEU A 97 10.96 -18.96 17.29
N ARG A 98 10.08 -18.51 18.21
CA ARG A 98 10.47 -17.63 19.32
C ARG A 98 11.53 -18.29 20.21
N LYS A 99 11.30 -19.55 20.61
CA LYS A 99 12.26 -20.34 21.40
C LYS A 99 13.62 -20.47 20.69
N GLN A 100 13.63 -20.67 19.38
CA GLN A 100 14.85 -20.72 18.59
C GLN A 100 15.59 -19.37 18.60
N LEU A 101 14.89 -18.26 18.40
CA LEU A 101 15.48 -16.92 18.43
C LEU A 101 16.00 -16.54 19.83
N ASP A 102 15.27 -16.92 20.88
CA ASP A 102 15.72 -16.74 22.28
C ASP A 102 16.99 -17.55 22.56
N LYS A 103 17.07 -18.79 22.05
CA LYS A 103 18.29 -19.59 22.12
C LYS A 103 19.44 -18.89 21.41
N ASN A 104 19.22 -18.35 20.20
CA ASN A 104 20.26 -17.61 19.47
C ASN A 104 20.71 -16.36 20.24
N LYS A 105 19.78 -15.62 20.86
CA LYS A 105 20.08 -14.46 21.72
C LYS A 105 20.95 -14.84 22.91
N ALA A 106 20.62 -15.95 23.59
CA ALA A 106 21.36 -16.43 24.75
C ALA A 106 22.79 -16.92 24.42
N HIS A 107 22.99 -17.47 23.22
CA HIS A 107 24.30 -17.95 22.74
C HIS A 107 25.04 -16.92 21.88
N CYS A 108 24.62 -15.66 21.89
CA CYS A 108 25.22 -14.62 21.08
C CYS A 108 26.65 -14.31 21.55
N ALA A 109 27.63 -14.49 20.66
CA ALA A 109 29.04 -14.19 20.96
C ALA A 109 29.32 -12.69 21.16
N THR A 110 28.41 -11.82 20.73
CA THR A 110 28.50 -10.35 20.86
C THR A 110 27.43 -9.80 21.79
N SER A 111 27.11 -10.55 22.86
CA SER A 111 26.07 -10.17 23.83
C SER A 111 26.35 -8.83 24.52
N ASP A 112 27.61 -8.41 24.62
CA ASP A 112 28.01 -7.10 25.14
C ASP A 112 27.38 -5.94 24.34
N TRP A 113 27.15 -6.13 23.03
CA TRP A 113 26.56 -5.10 22.17
C TRP A 113 25.05 -4.96 22.38
N HIS A 114 24.41 -5.91 23.06
CA HIS A 114 22.99 -5.81 23.39
C HIS A 114 22.72 -4.61 24.32
N TYR A 115 23.75 -4.01 24.93
CA TYR A 115 23.65 -2.77 25.69
C TYR A 115 23.08 -1.61 24.87
N PHE A 116 23.46 -1.46 23.60
CA PHE A 116 22.98 -0.34 22.75
C PHE A 116 21.50 -0.42 22.41
N THR A 117 20.91 -1.58 22.63
CA THR A 117 19.54 -1.91 22.27
C THR A 117 18.66 -2.12 23.51
N ARG A 118 19.07 -1.60 24.68
CA ARG A 118 18.35 -1.81 25.96
C ARG A 118 16.88 -1.34 25.96
N GLN A 119 16.46 -0.56 24.97
CA GLN A 119 15.07 -0.14 24.82
C GLN A 119 14.20 -1.12 24.03
N LEU A 120 14.76 -2.21 23.49
CA LEU A 120 14.03 -3.16 22.65
C LEU A 120 13.11 -4.10 23.42
N SER A 121 12.12 -4.65 22.70
CA SER A 121 11.23 -5.72 23.17
C SER A 121 12.02 -6.91 23.73
N ASP A 122 11.52 -7.48 24.83
CA ASP A 122 12.05 -8.77 25.33
C ASP A 122 11.64 -9.94 24.43
N ASP A 123 10.61 -9.77 23.59
CA ASP A 123 10.22 -10.74 22.59
C ASP A 123 11.19 -10.71 21.38
N SER A 124 12.00 -11.76 21.29
CA SER A 124 12.95 -11.96 20.20
C SER A 124 12.29 -12.01 18.83
N LEU A 125 11.09 -12.60 18.69
CA LEU A 125 10.39 -12.68 17.41
C LEU A 125 9.90 -11.30 16.96
N ALA A 126 9.28 -10.55 17.88
CA ALA A 126 8.85 -9.17 17.59
C ALA A 126 10.03 -8.29 17.18
N THR A 127 11.16 -8.42 17.86
CA THR A 127 12.39 -7.70 17.53
C THR A 127 12.86 -7.98 16.10
N VAL A 128 12.90 -9.25 15.68
CA VAL A 128 13.27 -9.61 14.31
C VAL A 128 12.26 -9.09 13.30
N LEU A 129 10.97 -9.24 13.56
CA LEU A 129 9.94 -8.81 12.63
C LEU A 129 9.98 -7.29 12.44
N CYS A 130 10.13 -6.52 13.51
CA CYS A 130 10.34 -5.07 13.41
C CYS A 130 11.57 -4.77 12.54
N ALA A 131 12.73 -5.38 12.81
CA ALA A 131 13.94 -5.19 12.02
C ALA A 131 13.70 -5.47 10.52
N VAL A 132 13.15 -6.63 10.20
CA VAL A 132 12.92 -7.07 8.83
C VAL A 132 11.92 -6.15 8.12
N PHE A 133 10.76 -5.87 8.74
CA PHE A 133 9.73 -5.05 8.12
C PHE A 133 10.17 -3.59 7.96
N THR A 134 10.84 -2.98 8.95
CA THR A 134 11.37 -1.62 8.82
C THR A 134 12.40 -1.56 7.68
N PHE A 135 13.32 -2.52 7.63
CA PHE A 135 14.33 -2.59 6.57
C PHE A 135 13.70 -2.71 5.17
N LEU A 136 12.73 -3.61 5.02
CA LEU A 136 12.01 -3.80 3.75
C LEU A 136 11.17 -2.59 3.37
N THR A 137 10.52 -1.93 4.34
CA THR A 137 9.76 -0.70 4.10
C THR A 137 10.67 0.36 3.49
N THR A 138 11.88 0.55 4.02
CA THR A 138 12.85 1.49 3.45
C THR A 138 13.26 1.10 2.04
N GLY A 139 13.49 -0.18 1.76
CA GLY A 139 13.79 -0.67 0.41
C GLY A 139 12.66 -0.41 -0.58
N ILE A 140 11.42 -0.76 -0.22
CA ILE A 140 10.23 -0.61 -1.05
C ILE A 140 9.89 0.88 -1.28
N CYS A 141 9.94 1.71 -0.23
CA CYS A 141 9.64 3.14 -0.33
C CYS A 141 10.61 3.90 -1.25
N ASN A 142 11.85 3.44 -1.40
CA ASN A 142 12.80 4.05 -2.34
C ASN A 142 12.37 3.94 -3.81
N ILE A 143 11.52 2.97 -4.16
CA ILE A 143 10.98 2.82 -5.52
C ILE A 143 9.95 3.90 -5.83
N LYS A 144 9.09 4.22 -4.84
CA LYS A 144 7.97 5.17 -5.00
C LYS A 144 8.44 6.49 -5.61
N ASN A 145 9.61 6.95 -5.18
CA ASN A 145 10.21 8.22 -5.59
C ASN A 145 10.88 8.19 -6.97
N LYS A 146 11.23 7.01 -7.52
CA LYS A 146 12.07 6.89 -8.74
C LYS A 146 11.29 6.44 -9.98
N GLY A 147 10.01 6.12 -9.83
CA GLY A 147 9.21 5.54 -10.90
C GLY A 147 9.49 4.04 -11.08
N TRP A 148 8.41 3.30 -11.26
CA TRP A 148 8.32 1.84 -11.43
C TRP A 148 9.45 1.23 -12.27
N PHE A 149 10.11 0.14 -11.84
CA PHE A 149 11.09 -0.79 -12.50
C PHE A 149 11.80 -0.37 -13.82
N ARG A 150 11.91 0.92 -14.15
CA ARG A 150 12.24 1.45 -15.48
C ARG A 150 13.63 2.06 -15.54
N SER A 151 14.40 1.95 -14.46
CA SER A 151 15.80 2.36 -14.47
C SER A 151 16.58 1.47 -15.44
N LYS A 152 17.01 2.04 -16.58
CA LYS A 152 17.94 1.42 -17.54
C LYS A 152 19.35 1.20 -16.98
N ALA A 153 19.60 1.47 -15.69
CA ALA A 153 20.88 1.17 -15.07
C ALA A 153 21.08 -0.36 -15.04
N ARG A 154 22.28 -0.82 -15.46
CA ARG A 154 22.60 -2.24 -15.70
C ARG A 154 22.34 -3.20 -14.53
N LYS A 155 22.21 -2.71 -13.28
CA LYS A 155 21.88 -3.54 -12.11
C LYS A 155 20.56 -3.19 -11.41
N GLY A 156 19.95 -2.04 -11.71
CA GLY A 156 18.76 -1.54 -11.01
C GLY A 156 18.98 -1.31 -9.50
N THR A 157 17.93 -0.84 -8.82
CA THR A 157 17.83 -0.88 -7.35
C THR A 157 16.84 -1.96 -6.97
N TRP A 158 17.10 -2.73 -5.93
CA TRP A 158 16.16 -3.69 -5.38
C TRP A 158 14.84 -3.02 -4.99
N PRO A 159 13.70 -3.68 -5.23
CA PRO A 159 13.51 -4.84 -6.08
C PRO A 159 13.65 -4.47 -7.56
N THR A 160 14.21 -5.40 -8.34
CA THR A 160 14.35 -5.28 -9.80
C THR A 160 13.22 -5.92 -10.58
N ALA A 161 12.49 -6.85 -9.94
CA ALA A 161 11.37 -7.55 -10.53
C ALA A 161 10.33 -7.93 -9.44
N PRO A 162 9.04 -8.10 -9.79
CA PRO A 162 7.99 -8.53 -8.86
C PRO A 162 8.32 -9.83 -8.12
N GLU A 163 9.04 -10.76 -8.73
CA GLU A 163 9.38 -12.07 -8.18
C GLU A 163 10.27 -11.97 -6.93
N GLN A 164 11.03 -10.88 -6.77
CA GLN A 164 11.81 -10.63 -5.56
C GLN A 164 10.93 -10.25 -4.36
N LEU A 165 9.76 -9.66 -4.63
CA LEU A 165 8.75 -9.37 -3.60
C LEU A 165 7.80 -10.56 -3.41
N LEU A 166 7.63 -11.40 -4.44
CA LEU A 166 6.68 -12.51 -4.46
C LEU A 166 7.37 -13.84 -4.80
N PRO A 167 8.42 -14.26 -4.07
CA PRO A 167 9.26 -15.39 -4.49
C PRO A 167 8.57 -16.75 -4.42
N ARG A 168 7.39 -16.84 -3.82
CA ARG A 168 6.55 -18.06 -3.79
C ARG A 168 5.33 -17.96 -4.71
N GLY A 169 5.35 -16.99 -5.63
CA GLY A 169 4.22 -16.62 -6.45
C GLY A 169 3.22 -15.70 -5.71
N PRO A 170 2.37 -14.97 -6.45
CA PRO A 170 1.53 -13.93 -5.88
C PRO A 170 0.59 -14.39 -4.76
N LEU A 171 -0.08 -15.54 -4.94
CA LEU A 171 -1.02 -16.08 -3.95
C LEU A 171 -0.34 -16.43 -2.61
N LEU A 172 0.70 -17.26 -2.65
CA LEU A 172 1.35 -17.77 -1.43
C LEU A 172 2.12 -16.67 -0.68
N SER A 173 2.78 -15.77 -1.42
CA SER A 173 3.45 -14.62 -0.81
C SER A 173 2.43 -13.66 -0.18
N THR A 174 1.33 -13.33 -0.86
CA THR A 174 0.25 -12.47 -0.30
C THR A 174 -0.33 -13.08 0.97
N ALA A 175 -0.63 -14.39 0.97
CA ALA A 175 -1.12 -15.08 2.16
C ALA A 175 -0.16 -14.97 3.35
N ALA A 176 1.15 -15.05 3.11
CA ALA A 176 2.15 -14.91 4.17
C ALA A 176 2.25 -13.48 4.72
N TYR A 177 2.13 -12.44 3.88
CA TYR A 177 2.07 -11.06 4.37
C TYR A 177 0.82 -10.80 5.22
N VAL A 178 -0.34 -11.29 4.76
CA VAL A 178 -1.60 -11.19 5.51
C VAL A 178 -1.51 -11.94 6.84
N PHE A 179 -0.85 -13.10 6.88
CA PHE A 179 -0.59 -13.82 8.12
C PHE A 179 0.12 -12.93 9.15
N TRP A 180 1.16 -12.20 8.75
CA TRP A 180 1.87 -11.30 9.67
C TRP A 180 1.06 -10.07 10.08
N CYS A 181 0.24 -9.51 9.17
CA CYS A 181 -0.72 -8.47 9.53
C CYS A 181 -1.70 -8.96 10.60
N ARG A 182 -2.22 -10.19 10.47
CA ARG A 182 -3.15 -10.79 11.43
C ARG A 182 -2.49 -11.24 12.74
N ALA A 183 -1.24 -11.67 12.68
CA ALA A 183 -0.51 -12.09 13.89
C ALA A 183 -0.26 -10.91 14.84
N LEU A 184 -0.25 -9.67 14.32
CA LEU A 184 -0.14 -8.43 15.09
C LEU A 184 1.09 -8.40 16.01
N ILE A 185 2.17 -9.08 15.60
CA ILE A 185 3.44 -9.13 16.34
C ILE A 185 4.30 -7.90 16.07
N SER A 186 4.17 -7.30 14.88
CA SER A 186 4.92 -6.11 14.48
C SER A 186 3.99 -5.09 13.84
N PRO A 187 4.07 -3.79 14.21
CA PRO A 187 3.25 -2.75 13.60
C PRO A 187 3.66 -2.49 12.14
N TYR A 188 4.85 -2.93 11.72
CA TYR A 188 5.39 -2.70 10.38
C TYR A 188 4.94 -3.72 9.32
N ALA A 189 4.18 -4.76 9.70
CA ALA A 189 3.64 -5.71 8.73
C ALA A 189 2.69 -5.04 7.72
N VAL A 190 1.79 -4.20 8.22
CA VAL A 190 0.79 -3.50 7.40
C VAL A 190 1.44 -2.45 6.47
N PRO A 191 2.39 -1.60 6.91
CA PRO A 191 3.14 -0.71 6.02
C PRO A 191 3.87 -1.44 4.90
N VAL A 192 4.44 -2.63 5.17
CA VAL A 192 5.05 -3.44 4.11
C VAL A 192 4.00 -3.92 3.11
N LEU A 193 2.83 -4.39 3.57
CA LEU A 193 1.72 -4.74 2.67
C LEU A 193 1.25 -3.54 1.84
N GLY A 194 1.15 -2.36 2.44
CA GLY A 194 0.87 -1.11 1.71
C GLY A 194 1.93 -0.79 0.66
N GLY A 195 3.22 -0.94 1.00
CA GLY A 195 4.32 -0.81 0.06
C GLY A 195 4.24 -1.79 -1.11
N LEU A 196 3.86 -3.06 -0.85
CA LEU A 196 3.64 -4.06 -1.90
C LEU A 196 2.48 -3.67 -2.83
N LEU A 197 1.37 -3.18 -2.28
CA LEU A 197 0.22 -2.71 -3.06
C LEU A 197 0.54 -1.48 -3.92
N GLU A 198 1.60 -0.74 -3.61
CA GLU A 198 2.04 0.36 -4.46
C GLU A 198 2.96 -0.07 -5.61
N VAL A 199 3.67 -1.20 -5.45
CA VAL A 199 4.70 -1.65 -6.40
C VAL A 199 4.22 -2.79 -7.29
N VAL A 200 3.47 -3.74 -6.72
CA VAL A 200 3.00 -4.98 -7.35
C VAL A 200 1.49 -5.20 -7.09
N ARG A 201 0.71 -4.11 -7.12
CA ARG A 201 -0.75 -4.13 -6.88
C ARG A 201 -1.47 -5.19 -7.68
N THR A 202 -1.16 -5.28 -8.97
CA THR A 202 -1.81 -6.18 -9.94
C THR A 202 -1.66 -7.65 -9.57
N ASP A 203 -0.58 -7.98 -8.88
CA ASP A 203 -0.25 -9.34 -8.47
C ASP A 203 -0.79 -9.62 -7.06
N VAL A 204 -0.70 -8.66 -6.14
CA VAL A 204 -1.08 -8.85 -4.73
C VAL A 204 -2.58 -8.68 -4.48
N LEU A 205 -3.19 -7.63 -5.03
CA LEU A 205 -4.56 -7.24 -4.65
C LEU A 205 -5.61 -8.29 -5.02
N PRO A 206 -5.59 -8.96 -6.20
CA PRO A 206 -6.58 -9.99 -6.51
C PRO A 206 -6.60 -11.12 -5.48
N HIS A 207 -5.44 -11.48 -4.93
CA HIS A 207 -5.32 -12.50 -3.89
C HIS A 207 -5.65 -11.99 -2.49
N LEU A 208 -5.58 -10.67 -2.28
CA LEU A 208 -5.97 -10.03 -1.03
C LEU A 208 -7.49 -9.91 -0.90
N LEU A 209 -8.20 -9.75 -2.01
CA LEU A 209 -9.65 -9.55 -2.06
C LEU A 209 -10.47 -10.85 -2.01
N VAL A 210 -9.82 -12.01 -1.92
CA VAL A 210 -10.48 -13.31 -1.80
C VAL A 210 -10.28 -13.92 -0.41
N SER A 211 -11.26 -14.69 0.05
CA SER A 211 -11.15 -15.45 1.30
C SER A 211 -10.13 -16.60 1.16
N PRO A 212 -9.35 -16.92 2.21
CA PRO A 212 -9.43 -16.36 3.56
C PRO A 212 -8.61 -15.07 3.78
N GLN A 213 -7.80 -14.63 2.80
CA GLN A 213 -6.91 -13.48 2.97
C GLN A 213 -7.67 -12.18 3.27
N LYS A 214 -8.79 -11.96 2.57
CA LYS A 214 -9.69 -10.83 2.81
C LYS A 214 -10.14 -10.76 4.27
N ASP A 215 -10.66 -11.87 4.78
CA ASP A 215 -11.24 -11.94 6.13
C ASP A 215 -10.17 -11.75 7.20
N HIS A 216 -9.02 -12.41 7.03
CA HIS A 216 -7.86 -12.24 7.93
C HIS A 216 -7.32 -10.81 7.97
N LEU A 217 -7.26 -10.12 6.82
CA LEU A 217 -6.84 -8.72 6.79
C LEU A 217 -7.89 -7.82 7.44
N MET A 218 -9.18 -8.05 7.17
CA MET A 218 -10.26 -7.25 7.76
C MET A 218 -10.33 -7.40 9.28
N GLU A 219 -10.17 -8.61 9.81
CA GLU A 219 -10.02 -8.85 11.25
C GLU A 219 -8.88 -7.97 11.82
N ALA A 220 -7.69 -8.01 11.21
CA ALA A 220 -6.54 -7.23 11.65
C ALA A 220 -6.82 -5.71 11.60
N LEU A 221 -7.42 -5.22 10.52
CA LEU A 221 -7.74 -3.80 10.36
C LEU A 221 -8.77 -3.33 11.39
N ILE A 222 -9.82 -4.11 11.65
CA ILE A 222 -10.85 -3.76 12.64
C ILE A 222 -10.21 -3.63 14.02
N VAL A 223 -9.36 -4.59 14.42
CA VAL A 223 -8.60 -4.51 15.68
C VAL A 223 -7.76 -3.23 15.75
N MET A 224 -6.97 -2.97 14.69
CA MET A 224 -6.09 -1.80 14.61
C MET A 224 -6.86 -0.47 14.66
N LEU A 225 -8.02 -0.39 14.02
CA LEU A 225 -8.85 0.82 13.94
C LEU A 225 -9.58 1.09 15.27
N SER A 226 -10.12 0.05 15.91
CA SER A 226 -10.81 0.17 17.19
C SER A 226 -9.89 0.67 18.30
N GLY A 227 -8.60 0.32 18.24
CA GLY A 227 -7.65 0.62 19.31
C GLY A 227 -8.01 -0.02 20.65
N ASP A 228 -8.96 -0.98 20.65
CA ASP A 228 -9.40 -1.70 21.84
C ASP A 228 -8.42 -2.83 22.13
N GLU A 229 -7.67 -2.68 23.21
CA GLU A 229 -6.69 -3.67 23.68
C GLU A 229 -7.37 -5.00 24.07
N ASN A 230 -8.68 -5.00 24.37
CA ASN A 230 -9.42 -6.22 24.70
C ASN A 230 -9.82 -7.03 23.47
N VAL A 231 -9.76 -6.42 22.28
CA VAL A 231 -10.13 -7.04 21.00
C VAL A 231 -8.83 -7.49 20.30
N GLY A 232 -8.07 -8.39 20.92
CA GLY A 232 -6.79 -8.87 20.38
C GLY A 232 -5.86 -9.37 21.48
N SER A 233 -4.76 -10.06 21.14
CA SER A 233 -3.78 -10.51 22.14
C SER A 233 -3.04 -9.29 22.74
N PRO A 234 -3.31 -8.87 23.99
CA PRO A 234 -2.96 -7.52 24.47
C PRO A 234 -1.45 -7.29 24.67
N ALA A 235 -0.70 -8.35 24.94
CA ALA A 235 0.68 -8.25 25.45
C ALA A 235 1.73 -7.74 24.45
N LEU A 236 1.43 -7.68 23.14
CA LEU A 236 2.37 -7.19 22.12
C LEU A 236 2.11 -5.73 21.69
N TRP A 237 0.94 -5.19 22.02
CA TRP A 237 0.51 -3.84 21.62
C TRP A 237 0.99 -2.74 22.56
N GLU A 238 1.24 -3.09 23.82
CA GLU A 238 1.57 -2.12 24.89
C GLU A 238 2.91 -1.40 24.68
N ARG A 239 3.85 -1.97 23.92
CA ARG A 239 5.09 -1.25 23.56
C ARG A 239 4.84 -0.42 22.31
N ARG A 240 4.40 0.83 22.53
CA ARG A 240 4.43 1.94 21.54
C ARG A 240 5.80 1.96 20.86
N VAL A 241 5.90 1.32 19.69
CA VAL A 241 7.11 1.37 18.87
C VAL A 241 7.19 2.78 18.30
N GLU A 242 8.06 3.61 18.87
CA GLU A 242 8.56 4.88 18.30
C GLU A 242 7.52 5.73 17.55
N GLY A 243 6.33 5.92 18.14
CA GLY A 243 5.34 6.88 17.63
C GLY A 243 4.43 6.42 16.49
N LEU A 244 4.53 5.19 15.98
CA LEU A 244 3.55 4.68 15.01
C LEU A 244 2.37 4.03 15.73
N LEU A 245 1.21 4.66 15.62
CA LEU A 245 -0.03 4.14 16.19
C LEU A 245 -0.65 3.12 15.21
N PRO A 246 -1.12 1.96 15.70
CA PRO A 246 -1.77 0.95 14.86
C PRO A 246 -2.94 1.51 14.03
N GLN A 247 -3.70 2.43 14.63
CA GLN A 247 -4.77 3.18 13.99
C GLN A 247 -4.31 3.95 12.75
N GLN A 248 -3.22 4.72 12.87
CA GLN A 248 -2.64 5.45 11.74
C GLN A 248 -2.18 4.50 10.64
N THR A 249 -1.58 3.38 11.04
CA THR A 249 -1.11 2.35 10.11
C THR A 249 -2.25 1.71 9.31
N ALA A 250 -3.37 1.41 9.97
CA ALA A 250 -4.58 0.93 9.32
C ALA A 250 -5.17 1.98 8.36
N ALA A 251 -5.21 3.24 8.79
CA ALA A 251 -5.63 4.36 7.94
C ALA A 251 -4.75 4.50 6.69
N SER A 252 -3.43 4.31 6.83
CA SER A 252 -2.49 4.32 5.69
C SER A 252 -2.76 3.19 4.71
N LEU A 253 -3.04 1.98 5.18
CA LEU A 253 -3.41 0.89 4.27
C LEU A 253 -4.74 1.18 3.56
N ILE A 254 -5.75 1.71 4.26
CA ILE A 254 -7.02 2.12 3.64
C ILE A 254 -6.77 3.17 2.54
N TYR A 255 -5.94 4.18 2.83
CA TYR A 255 -5.55 5.19 1.84
C TYR A 255 -4.86 4.56 0.63
N VAL A 256 -3.91 3.63 0.83
CA VAL A 256 -3.22 2.93 -0.26
C VAL A 256 -4.18 2.06 -1.08
N ILE A 257 -5.19 1.45 -0.47
CA ILE A 257 -6.17 0.64 -1.21
C ILE A 257 -7.07 1.55 -2.04
N LEU A 258 -7.53 2.68 -1.49
CA LEU A 258 -8.42 3.61 -2.21
C LEU A 258 -7.72 4.41 -3.30
N ASN A 259 -6.57 4.99 -2.95
CA ASN A 259 -5.86 5.96 -3.78
C ASN A 259 -4.63 5.34 -4.43
N GLY A 260 -4.37 4.05 -4.22
CA GLY A 260 -3.25 3.34 -4.80
C GLY A 260 -3.20 3.46 -6.31
N HIS A 261 -2.00 3.28 -6.85
CA HIS A 261 -1.84 3.30 -8.29
C HIS A 261 -2.60 2.14 -8.94
N GLY A 262 -3.51 2.44 -9.89
CA GLY A 262 -4.38 1.44 -10.50
C GLY A 262 -5.54 0.98 -9.60
N ALA A 263 -5.84 1.72 -8.52
CA ALA A 263 -7.00 1.45 -7.69
C ALA A 263 -8.29 1.58 -8.50
N ARG A 264 -9.15 0.57 -8.35
CA ARG A 264 -10.50 0.54 -8.88
C ARG A 264 -11.49 0.93 -7.79
N ALA A 265 -12.59 1.51 -8.21
CA ALA A 265 -13.58 2.08 -7.30
C ALA A 265 -14.32 1.02 -6.45
N ASP A 266 -14.39 -0.23 -6.94
CA ASP A 266 -15.06 -1.36 -6.29
C ASP A 266 -14.17 -2.13 -5.31
N GLU A 267 -12.84 -2.01 -5.41
CA GLU A 267 -11.90 -2.86 -4.65
C GLU A 267 -12.07 -2.74 -3.14
N MET A 268 -12.32 -1.53 -2.63
CA MET A 268 -12.51 -1.33 -1.20
C MET A 268 -13.85 -1.90 -0.72
N ALA A 269 -14.91 -1.79 -1.53
CA ALA A 269 -16.21 -2.41 -1.24
C ALA A 269 -16.10 -3.94 -1.20
N VAL A 270 -15.36 -4.53 -2.15
CA VAL A 270 -15.06 -5.97 -2.14
C VAL A 270 -14.30 -6.36 -0.88
N LEU A 271 -13.32 -5.56 -0.45
CA LEU A 271 -12.51 -5.83 0.73
C LEU A 271 -13.34 -5.88 2.02
N TYR A 272 -14.17 -4.87 2.27
CA TYR A 272 -14.97 -4.84 3.51
C TYR A 272 -16.26 -5.66 3.45
N SER A 273 -16.63 -6.20 2.28
CA SER A 273 -17.88 -6.93 2.11
C SER A 273 -17.99 -8.11 3.09
N GLY A 274 -19.06 -8.11 3.89
CA GLY A 274 -19.34 -9.07 4.96
C GLY A 274 -18.80 -8.66 6.34
N HIS A 275 -18.09 -7.54 6.44
CA HIS A 275 -17.48 -7.01 7.67
C HIS A 275 -18.03 -5.64 8.08
N GLU A 276 -19.08 -5.15 7.41
CA GLU A 276 -19.62 -3.79 7.56
C GLU A 276 -19.98 -3.45 9.00
N HIS A 277 -20.66 -4.37 9.69
CA HIS A 277 -21.12 -4.18 11.07
C HIS A 277 -19.98 -4.03 12.08
N ALA A 278 -18.87 -4.75 11.89
CA ALA A 278 -17.72 -4.68 12.79
C ALA A 278 -16.78 -3.53 12.40
N LEU A 279 -16.67 -3.23 11.10
CA LEU A 279 -15.82 -2.16 10.58
C LEU A 279 -16.36 -0.77 10.92
N TYR A 280 -17.68 -0.54 10.82
CA TYR A 280 -18.23 0.79 11.01
C TYR A 280 -17.92 1.39 12.39
N PRO A 281 -18.16 0.70 13.53
CA PRO A 281 -17.78 1.22 14.84
C PRO A 281 -16.28 1.51 14.96
N ALA A 282 -15.42 0.65 14.42
CA ALA A 282 -13.97 0.82 14.45
C ALA A 282 -13.53 2.09 13.68
N LEU A 283 -14.16 2.37 12.53
CA LEU A 283 -13.94 3.61 11.78
C LEU A 283 -14.41 4.83 12.56
N ILE A 284 -15.54 4.76 13.26
CA ILE A 284 -16.02 5.86 14.12
C ILE A 284 -15.03 6.12 15.26
N THR A 285 -14.54 5.08 15.94
CA THR A 285 -13.51 5.23 16.98
C THR A 285 -12.27 5.94 16.45
N LEU A 286 -11.79 5.56 15.26
CA LEU A 286 -10.67 6.27 14.62
C LEU A 286 -11.02 7.73 14.32
N LEU A 287 -12.21 8.00 13.78
CA LEU A 287 -12.67 9.35 13.45
C LEU A 287 -12.91 10.24 14.68
N ASP A 288 -13.12 9.68 15.87
CA ASP A 288 -13.17 10.43 17.13
C ASP A 288 -11.77 10.66 17.74
N SER A 289 -10.78 9.87 17.35
CA SER A 289 -9.41 10.00 17.83
C SER A 289 -8.65 11.16 17.16
N ASP A 290 -7.62 11.68 17.83
CA ASP A 290 -6.67 12.64 17.27
C ASP A 290 -5.42 11.96 16.68
N VAL A 291 -5.52 10.67 16.34
CA VAL A 291 -4.37 9.87 15.86
C VAL A 291 -4.06 10.11 14.39
N VAL A 292 -5.05 10.54 13.61
CA VAL A 292 -4.90 10.78 12.17
C VAL A 292 -4.73 12.27 11.92
N ASP A 293 -3.49 12.73 11.99
CA ASP A 293 -3.13 14.14 11.73
C ASP A 293 -3.08 14.48 10.23
N ASP A 294 -2.88 13.47 9.37
CA ASP A 294 -2.80 13.68 7.93
C ASP A 294 -4.19 13.76 7.29
N GLU A 295 -4.47 14.88 6.62
CA GLU A 295 -5.75 15.15 5.99
C GLU A 295 -6.13 14.09 4.95
N GLN A 296 -5.18 13.55 4.18
CA GLN A 296 -5.49 12.56 3.14
C GLN A 296 -5.92 11.22 3.73
N HIS A 297 -5.28 10.81 4.82
CA HIS A 297 -5.68 9.62 5.58
C HIS A 297 -7.05 9.80 6.20
N LEU A 298 -7.33 10.98 6.78
CA LEU A 298 -8.64 11.29 7.34
C LEU A 298 -9.74 11.25 6.28
N LEU A 299 -9.49 11.83 5.10
CA LEU A 299 -10.42 11.80 3.96
C LEU A 299 -10.69 10.37 3.49
N ALA A 300 -9.65 9.53 3.41
CA ALA A 300 -9.79 8.11 3.05
C ALA A 300 -10.69 7.35 4.04
N VAL A 301 -10.43 7.50 5.34
CA VAL A 301 -11.22 6.87 6.42
C VAL A 301 -12.66 7.38 6.40
N ALA A 302 -12.88 8.69 6.29
CA ALA A 302 -14.21 9.29 6.23
C ALA A 302 -15.00 8.84 4.99
N THR A 303 -14.32 8.63 3.86
CA THR A 303 -14.92 8.07 2.65
C THR A 303 -15.45 6.66 2.92
N ILE A 304 -14.64 5.78 3.52
CA ILE A 304 -15.08 4.41 3.82
C ILE A 304 -16.16 4.37 4.88
N ALA A 305 -16.02 5.16 5.94
CA ALA A 305 -17.07 5.25 6.95
C ALA A 305 -18.41 5.64 6.31
N THR A 306 -18.41 6.58 5.36
CA THR A 306 -19.62 7.03 4.65
C THR A 306 -20.21 5.93 3.78
N LEU A 307 -19.37 5.18 3.05
CA LEU A 307 -19.82 4.05 2.23
C LEU A 307 -20.42 2.93 3.11
N VAL A 308 -19.73 2.55 4.19
CA VAL A 308 -20.21 1.51 5.10
C VAL A 308 -21.48 1.95 5.82
N HIS A 309 -21.59 3.21 6.24
CA HIS A 309 -22.81 3.79 6.82
C HIS A 309 -24.01 3.64 5.87
N GLY A 310 -23.82 3.94 4.59
CA GLY A 310 -24.83 3.72 3.55
C GLY A 310 -25.20 2.26 3.36
N CYS A 311 -24.21 1.35 3.32
CA CYS A 311 -24.44 -0.10 3.22
C CYS A 311 -25.25 -0.65 4.40
N LEU A 312 -25.07 -0.10 5.60
CA LEU A 312 -25.83 -0.47 6.81
C LEU A 312 -27.24 0.15 6.85
N GLY A 313 -27.62 0.95 5.86
CA GLY A 313 -28.94 1.59 5.79
C GLY A 313 -29.17 2.63 6.88
N HIS A 314 -28.11 3.20 7.46
CA HIS A 314 -28.23 4.20 8.50
C HIS A 314 -28.75 5.54 7.91
N PRO A 315 -29.62 6.27 8.63
CA PRO A 315 -30.09 7.58 8.16
C PRO A 315 -28.96 8.60 8.01
N LYS A 316 -28.98 9.43 6.96
CA LYS A 316 -27.95 10.49 6.76
C LYS A 316 -27.84 11.46 7.94
N SER A 317 -28.89 11.61 8.75
CA SER A 317 -28.88 12.43 9.97
C SER A 317 -27.98 11.88 11.08
N THR A 318 -27.55 10.62 11.00
CA THR A 318 -26.65 9.98 11.98
C THR A 318 -25.19 9.95 11.55
N LEU A 319 -24.83 10.66 10.46
CA LEU A 319 -23.46 10.77 9.99
C LEU A 319 -22.57 11.43 11.06
N HIS A 320 -21.37 10.89 11.24
CA HIS A 320 -20.39 11.44 12.17
C HIS A 320 -19.92 12.85 11.73
N LYS A 321 -19.59 13.73 12.68
CA LYS A 321 -19.15 15.12 12.42
C LYS A 321 -17.99 15.22 11.42
N ARG A 322 -17.00 14.31 11.49
CA ARG A 322 -15.87 14.28 10.54
C ARG A 322 -16.27 13.77 9.16
N MET A 323 -17.29 12.91 9.06
CA MET A 323 -17.88 12.52 7.77
C MET A 323 -18.66 13.68 7.16
N LEU A 324 -19.43 14.43 7.96
CA LEU A 324 -20.11 15.65 7.52
C LEU A 324 -19.12 16.73 7.07
N TRP A 325 -18.00 16.90 7.79
CA TRP A 325 -16.90 17.76 7.38
C TRP A 325 -16.27 17.30 6.05
N TYR A 326 -16.06 16.01 5.85
CA TYR A 326 -15.60 15.47 4.57
C TYR A 326 -16.58 15.79 3.43
N LEU A 327 -17.87 15.52 3.65
CA LEU A 327 -18.91 15.81 2.67
C LEU A 327 -19.00 17.31 2.36
N SER A 328 -18.78 18.19 3.34
CA SER A 328 -18.72 19.63 3.10
C SER A 328 -17.45 20.06 2.36
N LYS A 329 -16.31 19.38 2.59
CA LYS A 329 -15.05 19.61 1.85
C LYS A 329 -15.14 19.23 0.38
N LEU A 330 -15.96 18.23 0.04
CA LEU A 330 -16.30 17.98 -1.36
C LEU A 330 -16.90 19.23 -2.02
N ASN A 331 -17.47 20.17 -1.25
CA ASN A 331 -17.96 21.47 -1.74
C ASN A 331 -18.82 21.32 -3.00
N LEU A 332 -19.58 20.23 -3.08
CA LEU A 332 -20.43 19.94 -4.22
C LEU A 332 -21.51 21.02 -4.28
N PRO A 333 -21.59 21.81 -5.37
CA PRO A 333 -22.73 22.67 -5.59
C PRO A 333 -24.05 21.88 -5.50
N GLU A 334 -25.09 22.48 -4.93
CA GLU A 334 -26.41 21.82 -4.77
C GLU A 334 -27.04 21.40 -6.11
N ASP A 335 -26.62 22.05 -7.20
CA ASP A 335 -27.07 21.80 -8.57
C ASP A 335 -26.21 20.78 -9.33
N VAL A 336 -25.29 20.07 -8.68
CA VAL A 336 -24.51 19.00 -9.32
C VAL A 336 -25.38 17.77 -9.51
N THR A 337 -25.62 17.40 -10.76
CA THR A 337 -26.26 16.13 -11.10
C THR A 337 -25.35 14.95 -10.78
N VAL A 338 -25.96 13.81 -10.45
CA VAL A 338 -25.23 12.55 -10.20
C VAL A 338 -24.32 12.19 -11.38
N ASP A 339 -24.77 12.44 -12.60
CA ASP A 339 -24.01 12.18 -13.83
C ASP A 339 -22.65 12.91 -13.86
N VAL A 340 -22.59 14.17 -13.42
CA VAL A 340 -21.33 14.93 -13.40
C VAL A 340 -20.36 14.37 -12.36
N GLN A 341 -20.88 13.88 -11.23
CA GLN A 341 -20.05 13.20 -10.22
C GLN A 341 -19.49 11.87 -10.75
N ILE A 342 -20.30 11.12 -11.50
CA ILE A 342 -19.86 9.89 -12.18
C ILE A 342 -18.77 10.23 -13.20
N VAL A 343 -18.95 11.26 -14.02
CA VAL A 343 -17.94 11.69 -15.00
C VAL A 343 -16.62 12.08 -14.29
N PHE A 344 -16.69 12.86 -13.22
CA PHE A 344 -15.49 13.20 -12.43
C PHE A 344 -14.78 11.93 -11.95
N THR A 345 -15.53 11.00 -11.37
CA THR A 345 -15.02 9.71 -10.86
C THR A 345 -14.34 8.90 -11.96
N ILE A 346 -14.97 8.79 -13.13
CA ILE A 346 -14.42 8.09 -14.30
C ILE A 346 -13.09 8.71 -14.73
N LEU A 347 -13.05 10.03 -14.89
CA LEU A 347 -11.84 10.73 -15.34
C LEU A 347 -10.74 10.65 -14.28
N TYR A 348 -11.09 10.74 -12.99
CA TYR A 348 -10.18 10.56 -11.86
C TYR A 348 -9.54 9.18 -11.88
N HIS A 349 -10.33 8.11 -11.96
CA HIS A 349 -9.80 6.75 -12.03
C HIS A 349 -9.02 6.51 -13.32
N GLN A 350 -9.46 7.03 -14.47
CA GLN A 350 -8.72 6.92 -15.72
C GLN A 350 -7.35 7.60 -15.65
N ALA A 351 -7.27 8.80 -15.08
CA ALA A 351 -6.00 9.53 -14.96
C ALA A 351 -5.01 8.77 -14.07
N ARG A 352 -5.51 8.06 -13.04
CA ARG A 352 -4.70 7.24 -12.13
C ARG A 352 -4.41 5.85 -12.68
N ALA A 353 -5.24 5.34 -13.59
CA ALA A 353 -5.02 4.06 -14.26
C ALA A 353 -3.84 4.20 -15.23
N LYS A 354 -2.74 3.48 -14.96
CA LYS A 354 -1.65 3.27 -15.95
C LYS A 354 -1.85 1.97 -16.72
N GLY A 355 -3.09 1.49 -16.80
CA GLY A 355 -3.46 0.36 -17.64
C GLY A 355 -3.65 0.79 -19.09
N CYS A 356 -3.56 -0.15 -20.02
CA CYS A 356 -4.02 0.07 -21.38
C CYS A 356 -5.55 0.17 -21.39
N ALA A 357 -6.09 1.21 -22.01
CA ALA A 357 -7.53 1.41 -22.15
C ALA A 357 -8.16 0.53 -23.25
N SER A 358 -7.42 -0.42 -23.82
CA SER A 358 -7.96 -1.38 -24.79
C SER A 358 -8.56 -2.56 -24.02
N PHE A 359 -9.71 -3.05 -24.47
CA PHE A 359 -10.40 -4.15 -23.80
C PHE A 359 -9.55 -5.43 -23.78
N GLY A 360 -9.51 -6.11 -22.63
CA GLY A 360 -8.73 -7.35 -22.45
C GLY A 360 -7.21 -7.18 -22.43
N CYS A 361 -6.67 -5.96 -22.57
CA CYS A 361 -5.23 -5.73 -22.52
C CYS A 361 -4.74 -5.53 -21.08
N SER A 362 -3.82 -6.37 -20.62
CA SER A 362 -3.12 -6.23 -19.33
C SER A 362 -1.83 -5.42 -19.41
N GLY A 363 -1.47 -4.91 -20.60
CA GLY A 363 -0.26 -4.14 -20.80
C GLY A 363 -0.33 -2.79 -20.07
N ALA A 364 0.80 -2.35 -19.51
CA ALA A 364 0.89 -1.00 -18.95
C ALA A 364 0.69 0.06 -20.06
N GLY A 365 -0.17 1.04 -19.80
CA GLY A 365 -0.30 2.26 -20.58
C GLY A 365 1.05 2.97 -20.66
N ARG A 366 1.54 3.16 -21.88
CA ARG A 366 2.85 3.81 -22.15
C ARG A 366 2.68 5.11 -22.90
N GLN A 367 1.61 5.24 -23.69
CA GLN A 367 1.38 6.38 -24.56
C GLN A 367 -0.05 6.87 -24.37
N ALA A 368 -0.20 8.11 -23.89
CA ALA A 368 -1.47 8.79 -23.92
C ALA A 368 -1.88 9.09 -25.37
N CYS A 369 -3.17 9.07 -25.64
CA CYS A 369 -3.72 9.48 -26.92
C CYS A 369 -3.24 10.89 -27.26
N GLY A 370 -2.67 11.07 -28.46
CA GLY A 370 -2.08 12.35 -28.87
C GLY A 370 -3.06 13.53 -28.88
N ARG A 371 -4.38 13.27 -28.96
CA ARG A 371 -5.44 14.29 -28.96
C ARG A 371 -5.96 14.58 -27.56
N CYS A 372 -6.75 13.67 -26.98
CA CYS A 372 -7.43 13.94 -25.71
C CYS A 372 -6.53 13.88 -24.47
N LYS A 373 -5.35 13.24 -24.53
CA LYS A 373 -4.42 13.03 -23.41
C LYS A 373 -4.93 12.22 -22.20
N PHE A 374 -6.23 11.98 -22.07
CA PHE A 374 -6.82 11.19 -20.97
C PHE A 374 -6.57 9.68 -21.10
N VAL A 375 -6.77 9.13 -22.29
CA VAL A 375 -6.78 7.69 -22.51
C VAL A 375 -5.37 7.19 -22.85
N GLN A 376 -4.91 6.12 -22.18
CA GLN A 376 -3.57 5.56 -22.36
C GLN A 376 -3.59 4.19 -23.00
N TYR A 377 -2.58 3.89 -23.83
CA TYR A 377 -2.42 2.59 -24.50
C TYR A 377 -1.00 2.05 -24.32
N CYS A 378 -0.84 0.73 -24.32
CA CYS A 378 0.47 0.09 -24.31
C CYS A 378 1.17 0.21 -25.68
N GLY A 379 0.42 0.42 -26.77
CA GLY A 379 0.91 0.59 -28.14
C GLY A 379 -0.17 1.04 -29.13
N ARG A 380 0.23 1.26 -30.39
CA ARG A 380 -0.66 1.77 -31.47
C ARG A 380 -1.75 0.79 -31.87
N ASP A 381 -1.51 -0.51 -31.77
CA ASP A 381 -2.50 -1.53 -32.16
C ASP A 381 -3.68 -1.55 -31.20
N CYS A 382 -3.42 -1.53 -29.89
CA CYS A 382 -4.45 -1.37 -28.87
C CYS A 382 -5.24 -0.07 -29.03
N GLN A 383 -4.59 1.04 -29.41
CA GLN A 383 -5.27 2.29 -29.71
C GLN A 383 -6.19 2.16 -30.94
N ARG A 384 -5.71 1.53 -32.03
CA ARG A 384 -6.51 1.33 -33.26
C ARG A 384 -7.71 0.42 -33.01
N GLU A 385 -7.53 -0.60 -32.20
CA GLU A 385 -8.59 -1.53 -31.82
C GLU A 385 -9.69 -0.82 -31.03
N ASP A 386 -9.34 -0.11 -29.96
CA ASP A 386 -10.27 0.67 -29.14
C ASP A 386 -10.91 1.83 -29.91
N TRP A 387 -10.22 2.34 -30.94
CA TRP A 387 -10.76 3.36 -31.85
C TRP A 387 -11.85 2.82 -32.78
N LYS A 388 -11.74 1.58 -33.24
CA LYS A 388 -12.66 0.98 -34.22
C LYS A 388 -13.81 0.23 -33.55
N ASN A 389 -13.48 -0.66 -32.63
CA ASN A 389 -14.40 -1.67 -32.11
C ASN A 389 -15.04 -1.22 -30.80
N GLY A 390 -14.32 -0.40 -30.01
CA GLY A 390 -14.84 0.14 -28.77
C GLY A 390 -15.24 -0.93 -27.76
N ARG A 391 -16.22 -0.62 -26.92
CA ARG A 391 -16.75 -1.50 -25.88
C ARG A 391 -18.26 -1.32 -25.77
N GLU A 392 -18.97 -2.38 -25.42
CA GLU A 392 -20.41 -2.33 -25.18
C GLU A 392 -20.71 -2.08 -23.70
N ALA A 393 -21.56 -1.09 -23.41
CA ALA A 393 -22.18 -0.87 -22.11
C ALA A 393 -23.48 -0.08 -22.27
N LEU A 394 -24.49 -0.36 -21.43
CA LEU A 394 -25.80 0.31 -21.47
C LEU A 394 -26.44 0.33 -22.87
N GLU A 395 -26.34 -0.77 -23.63
CA GLU A 395 -26.83 -0.88 -25.01
C GLU A 395 -26.14 0.05 -26.03
N ILE A 396 -25.05 0.73 -25.62
CA ILE A 396 -24.26 1.62 -26.47
C ILE A 396 -22.87 1.01 -26.68
N SER A 397 -22.49 0.84 -27.94
CA SER A 397 -21.09 0.60 -28.31
C SER A 397 -20.35 1.94 -28.27
N VAL A 398 -19.46 2.11 -27.28
CA VAL A 398 -18.62 3.30 -27.13
C VAL A 398 -17.20 2.99 -27.57
N SER A 399 -16.83 3.52 -28.72
CA SER A 399 -15.45 3.53 -29.21
C SER A 399 -14.73 4.80 -28.79
N HIS A 400 -13.40 4.74 -28.74
CA HIS A 400 -12.62 5.95 -28.50
C HIS A 400 -12.83 6.99 -29.62
N LYS A 401 -13.20 6.59 -30.84
CA LYS A 401 -13.55 7.54 -31.89
C LYS A 401 -14.71 8.47 -31.48
N MET A 402 -15.70 7.95 -30.77
CA MET A 402 -16.83 8.73 -30.23
C MET A 402 -16.45 9.54 -28.99
N LEU A 403 -15.65 8.94 -28.11
CA LEU A 403 -15.26 9.55 -26.83
C LEU A 403 -14.22 10.68 -27.01
N CYS A 404 -13.28 10.54 -27.95
CA CYS A 404 -12.12 11.42 -28.09
C CYS A 404 -12.50 12.90 -28.26
N PRO A 405 -13.46 13.28 -29.13
CA PRO A 405 -13.86 14.69 -29.27
C PRO A 405 -14.41 15.30 -27.98
N VAL A 406 -15.17 14.54 -27.19
CA VAL A 406 -15.72 14.99 -25.90
C VAL A 406 -14.58 15.27 -24.91
N LEU A 407 -13.66 14.31 -24.79
CA LEU A 407 -12.50 14.46 -23.93
C LEU A 407 -11.56 15.58 -24.37
N CYS A 408 -11.46 15.88 -25.69
CA CYS A 408 -10.71 17.04 -26.16
C CYS A 408 -11.36 18.35 -25.69
N ARG A 409 -12.68 18.50 -25.78
CA ARG A 409 -13.38 19.70 -25.26
C ARG A 409 -13.15 19.89 -23.77
N LEU A 410 -13.21 18.80 -23.00
CA LEU A 410 -12.90 18.83 -21.57
C LEU A 410 -11.44 19.23 -21.33
N PHE A 411 -10.49 18.66 -22.07
CA PHE A 411 -9.07 19.02 -21.95
C PHE A 411 -8.82 20.49 -22.27
N ASP A 412 -9.41 21.01 -23.35
CA ASP A 412 -9.24 22.38 -23.83
C ASP A 412 -9.89 23.40 -22.87
N ALA A 413 -11.01 23.05 -22.24
CA ALA A 413 -11.63 23.82 -21.15
C ALA A 413 -10.84 23.71 -19.83
N GLY A 414 -9.76 22.93 -19.81
CA GLY A 414 -8.93 22.70 -18.65
C GLY A 414 -9.56 21.76 -17.62
N ALA A 415 -10.61 21.00 -17.93
CA ALA A 415 -11.30 20.06 -17.03
C ALA A 415 -10.49 18.78 -16.74
N GLN A 416 -9.20 18.93 -16.47
CA GLN A 416 -8.33 17.89 -15.93
C GLN A 416 -8.66 17.68 -14.44
N VAL A 417 -8.66 16.42 -14.01
CA VAL A 417 -8.96 16.03 -12.62
C VAL A 417 -7.76 16.13 -11.68
N GLU A 418 -6.54 16.04 -12.22
CA GLU A 418 -5.32 16.06 -11.41
C GLU A 418 -5.09 17.47 -10.84
N GLY A 419 -4.97 17.57 -9.51
CA GLY A 419 -4.76 18.84 -8.81
C GLY A 419 -5.99 19.74 -8.72
N LYS A 420 -7.18 19.29 -9.13
CA LYS A 420 -8.43 20.04 -9.01
C LYS A 420 -9.34 19.51 -7.91
N THR A 421 -10.04 20.41 -7.24
CA THR A 421 -11.23 20.05 -6.45
C THR A 421 -12.37 19.67 -7.39
N ILE A 422 -13.32 18.87 -6.91
CA ILE A 422 -14.51 18.51 -7.69
C ILE A 422 -15.30 19.75 -8.14
N ARG A 423 -15.36 20.80 -7.31
CA ARG A 423 -15.97 22.09 -7.66
C ARG A 423 -15.26 22.77 -8.84
N GLN A 424 -13.93 22.88 -8.79
CA GLN A 424 -13.15 23.44 -9.91
C GLN A 424 -13.32 22.61 -11.18
N PHE A 425 -13.44 21.29 -11.05
CA PHE A 425 -13.77 20.42 -12.18
C PHE A 425 -15.14 20.75 -12.76
N ILE A 426 -16.19 20.83 -11.92
CA ILE A 426 -17.57 21.14 -12.32
C ILE A 426 -17.64 22.49 -13.06
N ASP A 427 -16.97 23.52 -12.55
CA ASP A 427 -16.95 24.85 -13.20
C ASP A 427 -16.37 24.75 -14.62
N THR A 428 -15.26 24.02 -14.77
CA THR A 428 -14.66 23.79 -16.11
C THR A 428 -15.45 22.83 -16.99
N TYR A 429 -16.15 21.85 -16.39
CA TYR A 429 -17.03 20.93 -17.10
C TYR A 429 -18.20 21.69 -17.74
N ARG A 430 -18.82 22.62 -16.99
CA ARG A 430 -19.88 23.50 -17.49
C ARG A 430 -19.37 24.40 -18.62
N GLY A 431 -18.17 24.98 -18.45
CA GLY A 431 -17.52 25.79 -19.48
C GLY A 431 -17.18 25.03 -20.77
N ALA A 432 -17.02 23.71 -20.71
CA ALA A 432 -16.67 22.87 -21.87
C ALA A 432 -17.84 22.61 -22.83
N GLY A 433 -19.08 22.96 -22.46
CA GLY A 433 -20.27 22.74 -23.29
C GLY A 433 -20.53 21.27 -23.58
N VAL A 434 -20.32 20.38 -22.60
CA VAL A 434 -20.61 18.95 -22.71
C VAL A 434 -22.13 18.74 -22.63
N SER A 435 -22.71 18.14 -23.67
CA SER A 435 -24.15 17.86 -23.72
C SER A 435 -24.52 16.61 -22.89
N ASP A 436 -25.82 16.40 -22.66
CA ASP A 436 -26.30 15.16 -22.00
C ASP A 436 -25.91 13.90 -22.78
N ALA A 437 -25.93 13.97 -24.11
CA ALA A 437 -25.50 12.87 -24.98
C ALA A 437 -24.00 12.56 -24.80
N ASP A 438 -23.17 13.60 -24.73
CA ASP A 438 -21.74 13.44 -24.46
C ASP A 438 -21.49 12.85 -23.06
N THR A 439 -22.25 13.30 -22.06
CA THR A 439 -22.21 12.78 -20.69
C THR A 439 -22.48 11.29 -20.67
N LYS A 440 -23.53 10.84 -21.35
CA LYS A 440 -23.87 9.40 -21.50
C LYS A 440 -22.77 8.61 -22.20
N VAL A 441 -22.08 9.19 -23.19
CA VAL A 441 -20.93 8.54 -23.85
C VAL A 441 -19.77 8.34 -22.86
N ILE A 442 -19.43 9.33 -22.04
CA ILE A 442 -18.38 9.19 -21.02
C ILE A 442 -18.78 8.14 -19.98
N ILE A 443 -20.02 8.21 -19.47
CA ILE A 443 -20.52 7.27 -18.45
C ILE A 443 -20.49 5.84 -18.97
N SER A 444 -21.04 5.61 -20.16
CA SER A 444 -21.07 4.27 -20.78
C SER A 444 -19.66 3.73 -21.01
N TRP A 445 -18.72 4.58 -21.45
CA TRP A 445 -17.31 4.19 -21.55
C TRP A 445 -16.70 3.83 -20.18
N GLY A 446 -16.95 4.64 -19.15
CA GLY A 446 -16.45 4.40 -17.80
C GLY A 446 -16.98 3.09 -17.20
N ILE A 447 -18.26 2.78 -17.43
CA ILE A 447 -18.87 1.48 -17.05
C ILE A 447 -18.16 0.34 -17.78
N ALA A 448 -18.02 0.42 -19.10
CA ALA A 448 -17.34 -0.60 -19.90
C ALA A 448 -15.85 -0.78 -19.54
N ALA A 449 -15.23 0.27 -18.99
CA ALA A 449 -13.87 0.27 -18.47
C ALA A 449 -13.77 -0.13 -17.00
N ARG A 450 -14.89 -0.38 -16.31
CA ARG A 450 -14.97 -0.66 -14.86
C ARG A 450 -14.32 0.43 -14.00
N LEU A 451 -14.52 1.68 -14.40
CA LEU A 451 -14.02 2.87 -13.70
C LEU A 451 -15.03 3.47 -12.72
N VAL A 452 -16.28 2.97 -12.73
CA VAL A 452 -17.35 3.40 -11.84
C VAL A 452 -17.65 2.28 -10.85
N PRO A 453 -17.80 2.56 -9.54
CA PRO A 453 -18.23 1.55 -8.60
C PRO A 453 -19.67 1.11 -8.90
N GLU A 454 -19.94 -0.19 -8.80
CA GLU A 454 -21.27 -0.74 -9.08
C GLU A 454 -22.36 -0.18 -8.14
N THR A 455 -22.00 0.17 -6.91
CA THR A 455 -22.90 0.85 -5.96
C THR A 455 -23.39 2.18 -6.51
N MET A 456 -22.50 2.97 -7.11
CA MET A 456 -22.86 4.25 -7.74
C MET A 456 -23.75 4.04 -8.97
N LEU A 457 -23.55 2.96 -9.73
CA LEU A 457 -24.42 2.60 -10.85
C LEU A 457 -25.81 2.16 -10.39
N ARG A 458 -25.90 1.40 -9.30
CA ARG A 458 -27.16 1.01 -8.66
C ARG A 458 -27.95 2.24 -8.21
N GLU A 459 -27.31 3.18 -7.54
CA GLU A 459 -27.97 4.41 -7.06
C GLU A 459 -28.40 5.33 -8.22
N ALA A 460 -27.54 5.52 -9.22
CA ALA A 460 -27.80 6.46 -10.31
C ALA A 460 -28.81 5.93 -11.34
N PHE A 461 -28.78 4.63 -11.63
CA PHE A 461 -29.51 4.04 -12.75
C PHE A 461 -30.48 2.92 -12.36
N GLY A 462 -30.55 2.54 -11.08
CA GLY A 462 -31.36 1.40 -10.65
C GLY A 462 -30.89 0.06 -11.24
N ILE A 463 -29.67 0.00 -11.79
CA ILE A 463 -29.13 -1.19 -12.45
C ILE A 463 -28.79 -2.21 -11.36
N VAL A 464 -29.67 -3.18 -11.16
CA VAL A 464 -29.35 -4.38 -10.38
C VAL A 464 -28.53 -5.29 -11.29
N SER A 465 -27.25 -5.49 -10.94
CA SER A 465 -26.39 -6.46 -11.62
C SER A 465 -27.03 -7.85 -11.57
N SER A 466 -27.25 -8.45 -12.74
CA SER A 466 -27.66 -9.85 -12.90
C SER A 466 -26.55 -10.82 -12.56
#